data_AF-A0A553R269-F1
#
_entry.id   AF-A0A553R269-F1
#
_cell.length_a   1.000
_cell.length_b   1.000
_cell.length_c   1.000
_cell.angle_alpha   90.00
_cell.angle_beta   90.00
_cell.angle_gamma   90.00
#
_symmetry.space_group_name_H-M   'P 1'
#
loop_
_entity.id
_entity.type
_entity.pdbx_description
1 polymer ?
#
loop_
_entity_poly.entity_id
_entity_poly.type
_entity_poly.pdbx_seq_one_letter_code
_entity_poly.pdbx_strand_id
1 'polypeptide(L)'
;MIKILPQDAERCVGDCMKMSVTSWFLVSSSGTRHRLPREMIFVGREDCELMLQSRSVDKQHAVINYDPSTDEHLVKDLGSLNGTFVNDLRIPDQTYITLKLSDVIRFGYDILPNN
;
A
#
# COMPACT_ATOMS: atom_id res chain seq x y z
N MET A 1 5.27 7.09 -2.58
CA MET A 1 5.42 5.88 -3.44
C MET A 1 5.53 4.66 -2.54
N ILE A 2 4.85 3.57 -2.87
CA ILE A 2 4.63 2.38 -2.04
C ILE A 2 4.93 1.18 -2.91
N LYS A 3 5.87 0.32 -2.51
CA LYS A 3 6.16 -0.91 -3.25
C LYS A 3 5.72 -2.12 -2.47
N ILE A 4 4.91 -2.97 -3.09
CA ILE A 4 4.57 -4.27 -2.55
C ILE A 4 5.78 -5.20 -2.61
N LEU A 5 6.16 -5.78 -1.47
CA LEU A 5 7.23 -6.78 -1.39
C LEU A 5 6.72 -8.03 -0.65
N PRO A 6 7.12 -9.25 -1.09
CA PRO A 6 6.91 -10.46 -0.30
C PRO A 6 7.78 -10.44 0.96
N GLN A 7 7.30 -11.03 2.04
CA GLN A 7 8.13 -11.27 3.22
C GLN A 7 9.05 -12.47 2.94
N ASP A 8 10.28 -12.21 2.50
CA ASP A 8 11.46 -13.09 2.70
C ASP A 8 12.76 -12.40 2.20
N ALA A 9 13.50 -11.78 3.12
CA ALA A 9 14.92 -11.43 2.92
C ALA A 9 15.72 -11.27 4.24
N GLU A 10 15.26 -11.81 5.38
CA GLU A 10 16.07 -11.85 6.60
C GLU A 10 16.09 -13.25 7.22
N ARG A 11 17.19 -13.97 6.92
CA ARG A 11 17.78 -15.12 7.64
C ARG A 11 16.81 -16.05 8.38
N CYS A 12 16.47 -17.16 7.74
CA CYS A 12 16.19 -18.40 8.44
C CYS A 12 17.51 -19.00 8.97
N VAL A 13 17.78 -18.86 10.27
CA VAL A 13 18.66 -19.78 11.00
C VAL A 13 17.81 -20.41 12.09
N GLY A 14 17.55 -21.71 11.96
CA GLY A 14 17.04 -22.55 13.06
C GLY A 14 15.52 -22.65 13.18
N ASP A 15 15.03 -23.83 12.78
CA ASP A 15 13.85 -24.54 13.25
C ASP A 15 12.41 -24.03 13.05
N CYS A 16 11.61 -25.00 12.59
CA CYS A 16 10.16 -25.16 12.69
C CYS A 16 9.30 -24.34 11.72
N MET A 17 8.86 -25.05 10.67
CA MET A 17 7.64 -24.85 9.86
C MET A 17 6.70 -23.74 10.36
N LYS A 18 6.98 -22.49 10.01
CA LYS A 18 5.98 -21.42 10.04
C LYS A 18 5.47 -21.27 8.62
N MET A 19 4.19 -21.60 8.43
CA MET A 19 3.41 -21.22 7.26
C MET A 19 3.79 -19.78 6.90
N SER A 20 4.50 -19.59 5.78
CA SER A 20 4.98 -18.28 5.36
C SER A 20 3.75 -17.42 5.07
N VAL A 21 3.36 -16.60 6.03
CA VAL A 21 2.36 -15.56 5.80
C VAL A 21 3.07 -14.51 4.97
N THR A 22 2.72 -14.43 3.69
CA THR A 22 3.09 -13.35 2.78
C THR A 22 2.64 -12.02 3.42
N SER A 23 3.53 -11.37 4.16
CA SER A 23 3.26 -10.04 4.70
C SER A 23 3.66 -9.02 3.64
N TRP A 24 2.69 -8.23 3.20
CA TRP A 24 2.91 -7.20 2.19
C TRP A 24 3.42 -5.96 2.92
N PHE A 25 4.50 -5.37 2.43
CA PHE A 25 5.04 -4.14 3.01
C PHE A 25 4.73 -2.94 2.13
N LEU A 26 4.41 -1.82 2.76
CA LEU A 26 4.41 -0.50 2.17
C LEU A 26 5.76 0.12 2.49
N VAL A 27 6.63 0.19 1.50
CA VAL A 27 7.90 0.92 1.65
C VAL A 27 7.64 2.38 1.31
N SER A 28 7.56 3.21 2.34
CA SER A 28 7.58 4.65 2.16
C SER A 28 8.94 5.09 1.61
N SER A 29 8.95 6.28 1.07
CA SER A 29 10.13 6.81 0.42
C SER A 29 11.24 7.23 1.41
N SER A 30 10.93 7.38 2.70
CA SER A 30 11.91 7.48 3.80
C SER A 30 12.54 6.13 4.19
N GLY A 31 12.16 5.04 3.52
CA GLY A 31 12.59 3.69 3.85
C GLY A 31 11.79 3.02 4.97
N THR A 32 10.81 3.71 5.56
CA THR A 32 9.92 3.12 6.57
C THR A 32 9.06 2.06 5.91
N ARG A 33 9.09 0.85 6.47
CA ARG A 33 8.29 -0.30 6.01
C ARG A 33 7.06 -0.44 6.90
N HIS A 34 5.88 -0.21 6.36
CA HIS A 34 4.63 -0.46 7.06
C HIS A 34 4.05 -1.80 6.60
N ARG A 35 3.82 -2.73 7.51
CA ARG A 35 3.18 -4.01 7.16
C ARG A 35 1.69 -3.78 6.90
N LEU A 36 1.19 -4.22 5.75
CA LEU A 36 -0.24 -4.25 5.47
C LEU A 36 -0.91 -5.34 6.30
N PRO A 37 -1.97 -5.01 7.06
CA PRO A 37 -2.77 -6.00 7.74
C PRO A 37 -3.64 -6.78 6.75
N ARG A 38 -4.19 -7.90 7.23
CA ARG A 38 -5.16 -8.72 6.49
C ARG A 38 -6.60 -8.22 6.71
N GLU A 39 -6.76 -6.91 6.66
CA GLU A 39 -8.03 -6.21 6.86
C GLU A 39 -8.09 -4.96 5.97
N MET A 40 -9.26 -4.34 5.92
CA MET A 40 -9.43 -3.07 5.23
C MET A 40 -8.78 -1.95 6.02
N ILE A 41 -7.96 -1.14 5.35
CA ILE A 41 -7.37 0.08 5.91
C ILE A 41 -7.65 1.28 5.02
N PHE A 42 -7.74 2.45 5.65
CA PHE A 42 -7.81 3.73 4.99
C PHE A 42 -6.41 4.31 4.79
N VAL A 43 -6.26 4.97 3.64
CA VAL A 43 -5.08 5.75 3.29
C VAL A 43 -5.49 7.20 3.09
N GLY A 44 -4.76 8.11 3.73
CA GLY A 44 -5.06 9.52 3.63
C GLY A 44 -4.19 10.37 4.53
N ARG A 45 -4.52 11.65 4.64
CA ARG A 45 -3.75 12.62 5.43
C ARG A 45 -4.27 12.79 6.86
N GLU A 46 -5.53 12.44 7.13
CA GLU A 46 -6.19 12.64 8.43
C GLU A 46 -7.04 11.40 8.78
N ASP A 47 -7.01 10.97 10.04
CA ASP A 47 -7.83 9.86 10.58
C ASP A 47 -7.80 8.55 9.76
N CYS A 48 -6.61 8.17 9.27
CA CYS A 48 -6.39 6.96 8.48
C CYS A 48 -5.34 6.06 9.14
N GLU A 49 -5.42 4.73 8.95
CA GLU A 49 -4.40 3.80 9.44
C GLU A 49 -3.06 3.99 8.72
N LEU A 50 -3.11 4.30 7.42
CA LEU A 50 -1.94 4.72 6.64
C LEU A 50 -1.97 6.24 6.41
N MET A 51 -1.31 6.97 7.31
CA MET A 51 -1.20 8.42 7.20
C MET A 51 -0.05 8.86 6.29
N LEU A 52 -0.38 9.66 5.29
CA LEU A 52 0.58 10.32 4.40
C LEU A 52 0.59 11.82 4.67
N GLN A 53 1.79 12.42 4.73
CA GLN A 53 1.94 13.83 5.11
C GLN A 53 1.75 14.81 3.94
N SER A 54 1.78 14.34 2.70
CA SER A 54 1.68 15.21 1.53
C SER A 54 0.31 15.88 1.41
N ARG A 55 0.32 17.19 1.14
CA ARG A 55 -0.89 17.97 0.84
C ARG A 55 -1.58 17.56 -0.45
N SER A 56 -0.91 16.81 -1.32
CA SER A 56 -1.55 16.24 -2.51
C SER A 56 -2.40 15.01 -2.21
N VAL A 57 -2.35 14.50 -0.98
CA VAL A 57 -3.17 13.38 -0.51
C VAL A 57 -4.37 13.96 0.26
N ASP A 58 -5.55 13.43 -0.05
CA ASP A 58 -6.79 13.86 0.59
C ASP A 58 -6.88 13.28 2.00
N LYS A 59 -7.80 13.83 2.82
CA LYS A 59 -8.02 13.35 4.19
C LYS A 59 -8.30 11.86 4.23
N GLN A 60 -9.25 11.42 3.40
CA GLN A 60 -9.51 10.02 3.05
C GLN A 60 -9.34 9.89 1.54
N HIS A 61 -8.23 9.30 1.11
CA HIS A 61 -7.81 9.32 -0.29
C HIS A 61 -8.12 8.00 -0.99
N ALA A 62 -7.79 6.89 -0.34
CA ALA A 62 -7.98 5.55 -0.87
C ALA A 62 -8.23 4.56 0.26
N VAL A 63 -8.69 3.36 -0.10
CA VAL A 63 -8.72 2.20 0.79
C VAL A 63 -7.87 1.09 0.21
N ILE A 64 -7.21 0.35 1.08
CA ILE A 64 -6.57 -0.92 0.74
C ILE A 64 -7.37 -2.00 1.45
N ASN A 65 -8.03 -2.85 0.67
CA ASN A 65 -8.77 -3.99 1.18
C ASN A 65 -7.93 -5.27 1.02
N TYR A 66 -8.17 -6.26 1.87
CA TYR A 66 -7.61 -7.59 1.73
C TYR A 66 -8.72 -8.57 1.36
N ASP A 67 -8.52 -9.33 0.30
CA ASP A 67 -9.43 -10.39 -0.12
C ASP A 67 -8.93 -11.74 0.41
N PRO A 68 -9.59 -12.32 1.45
CA PRO A 68 -9.18 -13.59 2.03
C PRO A 68 -9.43 -14.78 1.10
N SER A 69 -10.23 -14.64 0.04
CA SER A 69 -10.50 -15.72 -0.92
C SER A 69 -9.36 -15.92 -1.91
N THR A 70 -8.67 -14.84 -2.26
CA THR A 70 -7.56 -14.83 -3.23
C THR A 70 -6.20 -14.63 -2.57
N ASP A 71 -6.14 -14.24 -1.30
CA ASP A 71 -4.93 -13.84 -0.57
C ASP A 71 -4.25 -12.62 -1.21
N GLU A 72 -5.04 -11.69 -1.76
CA GLU A 72 -4.56 -10.50 -2.47
C GLU A 72 -5.05 -9.20 -1.83
N HIS A 73 -4.24 -8.14 -1.92
CA HIS A 73 -4.67 -6.79 -1.56
C HIS A 73 -5.27 -6.09 -2.77
N LEU A 74 -6.30 -5.28 -2.56
CA LEU A 74 -6.92 -4.45 -3.57
C LEU A 74 -6.88 -2.99 -3.12
N VAL A 75 -6.50 -2.10 -4.03
CA VAL A 75 -6.57 -0.66 -3.80
C VAL A 75 -7.82 -0.09 -4.48
N LYS A 76 -8.49 0.85 -3.82
CA LYS A 76 -9.59 1.62 -4.39
C LYS A 76 -9.42 3.08 -4.04
N ASP A 77 -9.40 3.92 -5.07
CA ASP A 77 -9.42 5.38 -4.90
C ASP A 77 -10.84 5.84 -4.53
N LEU A 78 -10.96 6.75 -3.55
CA LEU A 78 -12.26 7.22 -3.04
C LEU A 78 -12.81 8.45 -3.79
N GLY A 79 -12.26 8.76 -4.97
CA GLY A 79 -12.57 10.00 -5.70
C GLY A 79 -11.63 11.13 -5.31
N SER A 80 -10.35 10.80 -5.13
CA SER A 80 -9.37 11.77 -4.67
C SER A 80 -9.04 12.82 -5.74
N LEU A 81 -8.71 14.04 -5.30
CA LEU A 81 -8.45 15.17 -6.20
C LEU A 81 -7.29 14.91 -7.15
N ASN A 82 -6.20 14.35 -6.63
CA ASN A 82 -4.98 14.08 -7.40
C ASN A 82 -4.90 12.65 -7.94
N GLY A 83 -5.84 11.77 -7.55
CA GLY A 83 -5.89 10.38 -7.95
C GLY A 83 -4.84 9.48 -7.29
N THR A 84 -5.11 8.18 -7.41
CA THR A 84 -4.20 7.08 -7.09
C THR A 84 -3.58 6.53 -8.37
N PHE A 85 -2.32 6.10 -8.28
CA PHE A 85 -1.55 5.53 -9.38
C PHE A 85 -1.00 4.16 -8.98
N VAL A 86 -1.06 3.20 -9.89
CA VAL A 86 -0.41 1.88 -9.76
C VAL A 86 0.51 1.71 -10.95
N ASN A 87 1.80 1.45 -10.70
CA ASN A 87 2.86 1.41 -11.71
C ASN A 87 2.86 2.65 -12.61
N ASP A 88 2.73 3.84 -12.00
CA ASP A 88 2.61 5.15 -12.64
C ASP A 88 1.38 5.37 -13.53
N LEU A 89 0.48 4.38 -13.63
CA LEU A 89 -0.80 4.52 -14.31
C LEU A 89 -1.89 4.93 -13.33
N ARG A 90 -2.62 6.00 -13.65
CA ARG A 90 -3.75 6.46 -12.84
C ARG A 90 -4.88 5.44 -12.90
N ILE A 91 -5.32 4.97 -11.74
CA ILE A 91 -6.45 4.04 -11.67
C ILE A 91 -7.79 4.78 -11.72
N PRO A 92 -8.88 4.14 -12.18
CA PRO A 92 -10.21 4.72 -12.08
C PRO A 92 -10.61 4.93 -10.62
N ASP A 93 -11.35 6.01 -10.35
CA ASP A 93 -11.94 6.20 -9.03
C ASP A 93 -13.04 5.15 -8.76
N GLN A 94 -13.31 4.95 -7.48
CA GLN A 94 -14.33 4.06 -6.94
C GLN A 94 -14.27 2.59 -7.40
N THR A 95 -13.19 2.18 -8.05
CA THR A 95 -12.99 0.85 -8.61
C THR A 95 -11.87 0.12 -7.86
N TYR A 96 -12.09 -1.15 -7.54
CA TYR A 96 -11.04 -1.98 -6.93
C TYR A 96 -10.06 -2.46 -7.99
N ILE A 97 -8.78 -2.22 -7.73
CA ILE A 97 -7.66 -2.71 -8.52
C ILE A 97 -6.88 -3.70 -7.66
N THR A 98 -6.78 -4.94 -8.13
CA THR A 98 -5.96 -5.97 -7.50
C THR A 98 -4.49 -5.61 -7.60
N LEU A 99 -3.81 -5.60 -6.45
CA LEU A 99 -2.38 -5.36 -6.35
C LEU A 99 -1.62 -6.65 -6.50
N LYS A 100 -0.55 -6.61 -7.29
CA LYS A 100 0.38 -7.72 -7.47
C LYS A 100 1.71 -7.45 -6.77
N LEU A 101 2.48 -8.50 -6.56
CA LEU A 101 3.82 -8.39 -6.01
C LEU A 101 4.68 -7.49 -6.91
N SER A 102 5.50 -6.64 -6.30
CA SER A 102 6.32 -5.60 -6.96
C SER A 102 5.57 -4.41 -7.54
N ASP A 103 4.23 -4.37 -7.45
CA ASP A 103 3.49 -3.19 -7.86
C ASP A 103 3.87 -1.98 -7.01
N VAL A 104 3.90 -0.83 -7.68
CA VAL A 104 4.24 0.43 -7.07
C VAL A 104 3.02 1.36 -7.06
N ILE A 105 2.49 1.63 -5.88
CA ILE A 105 1.33 2.49 -5.66
C ILE A 105 1.80 3.88 -5.28
N ARG A 106 1.17 4.91 -5.84
CA ARG A 106 1.41 6.31 -5.48
C ARG A 106 0.08 7.01 -5.26
N PHE A 107 -0.03 7.72 -4.15
CA PHE A 107 -1.22 8.50 -3.79
C PHE A 107 -0.95 9.98 -4.04
N GLY A 108 -1.74 10.61 -4.90
CA GLY A 108 -1.52 11.97 -5.38
C GLY A 108 -0.08 12.22 -5.89
N TYR A 109 0.42 13.42 -5.67
CA TYR A 109 1.82 13.81 -5.89
C TYR A 109 2.64 13.64 -4.61
N ASP A 110 2.39 12.59 -3.83
CA ASP A 110 3.32 12.22 -2.76
C ASP A 110 4.63 11.70 -3.41
N ILE A 111 5.42 12.67 -3.84
CA ILE A 111 6.80 12.55 -4.25
C ILE A 111 7.67 12.90 -3.04
N LEU A 112 8.77 12.18 -2.96
CA LEU A 112 9.85 12.42 -2.02
C LEU A 112 10.14 13.92 -1.88
N PRO A 113 10.21 14.48 -0.65
CA PRO A 113 11.09 15.61 -0.46
C PRO A 113 12.50 15.13 -0.81
N ASN A 114 13.08 15.68 -1.88
CA ASN A 114 14.52 15.56 -2.15
C ASN A 114 15.23 16.11 -0.92
N ASN A 115 15.94 15.25 -0.18
CA ASN A 115 16.91 15.70 0.80
C ASN A 115 18.31 15.46 0.22
#